data_AF-A0A523GN91-F1
#
_entry.id   AF-A0A523GN91-F1
#
_cell.length_a   1.000
_cell.length_b   1.000
_cell.length_c   1.000
_cell.angle_alpha   90.00
_cell.angle_beta   90.00
_cell.angle_gamma   90.00
#
_symmetry.space_group_name_H-M   'P 1'
#
loop_
_entity.id
_entity.type
_entity.pdbx_description
1 polymer ?
#
loop_
_entity_poly.entity_id
_entity_poly.type
_entity_poly.pdbx_seq_one_letter_code
_entity_poly.pdbx_strand_id
1 'polypeptide(L)'
;MSNIAGKAYAMNVITPIKWYLRWINKVIFAIGDNARFLGGLLTLSLIHYARWTIVKPGEFPRLDSSQPKEDIKYSYMFFFSNFNGSWAQYVDSFSMAIPTGLNLFWFKDVKYPKSVPINPFHEYISDNQIWTNHYYSAYPMATSNDVKSAKKVKNALHVFIKDTEKATPAEFQKRYNRLLINLQHDLCQMAPTPIVSLAEAAITNRRKNHAKEN
;
A
#
# COMPACT_ATOMS: atom_id res chain seq x y z
N MET A 1 -13.81 13.40 -2.60
CA MET A 1 -12.36 13.26 -2.29
C MET A 1 -12.00 11.78 -2.27
N SER A 2 -10.73 11.39 -2.40
CA SER A 2 -10.34 10.05 -2.89
C SER A 2 -9.17 9.45 -2.10
N ASN A 3 -9.16 8.13 -1.96
CA ASN A 3 -8.02 7.32 -1.52
C ASN A 3 -6.78 7.42 -2.43
N ILE A 4 -6.84 8.20 -3.51
CA ILE A 4 -5.80 8.33 -4.51
C ILE A 4 -5.06 9.65 -4.34
N ALA A 5 -3.74 9.57 -4.24
CA ALA A 5 -2.83 10.70 -4.34
C ALA A 5 -1.79 10.42 -5.45
N GLY A 6 -2.12 10.84 -6.68
CA GLY A 6 -1.35 10.56 -7.88
C GLY A 6 -1.20 9.05 -8.12
N LYS A 7 0.02 8.52 -8.16
CA LYS A 7 0.30 7.08 -8.39
C LYS A 7 0.03 6.19 -7.16
N ALA A 8 -0.32 6.76 -6.01
CA ALA A 8 -0.50 6.01 -4.76
C ALA A 8 -1.98 5.89 -4.37
N TYR A 9 -2.35 4.73 -3.85
CA TYR A 9 -3.66 4.43 -3.27
C TYR A 9 -3.51 4.09 -1.78
N ALA A 10 -4.36 4.68 -0.94
CA ALA A 10 -4.49 4.38 0.48
C ALA A 10 -5.72 3.52 0.75
N MET A 11 -5.52 2.37 1.38
CA MET A 11 -6.59 1.50 1.83
C MET A 11 -6.61 1.41 3.35
N ASN A 12 -7.81 1.54 3.91
CA ASN A 12 -8.10 1.29 5.32
C ASN A 12 -9.23 0.28 5.38
N VAL A 13 -9.01 -0.86 6.02
CA VAL A 13 -10.01 -1.91 6.22
C VAL A 13 -10.16 -2.14 7.71
N ILE A 14 -11.40 -2.18 8.19
CA ILE A 14 -11.70 -2.44 9.59
C ILE A 14 -12.60 -3.67 9.67
N THR A 15 -12.09 -4.76 10.24
CA THR A 15 -12.83 -6.02 10.36
C THR A 15 -13.06 -6.42 11.81
N PRO A 16 -14.27 -6.88 12.18
CA PRO A 16 -14.56 -7.27 13.55
C PRO A 16 -14.01 -8.66 13.88
N ILE A 17 -13.44 -8.77 15.08
CA ILE A 17 -12.98 -10.01 15.70
C ILE A 17 -13.81 -10.24 16.97
N LYS A 18 -14.32 -11.46 17.13
CA LYS A 18 -14.97 -11.87 18.38
C LYS A 18 -13.97 -11.75 19.54
N TRP A 19 -14.34 -11.08 20.62
CA TRP A 19 -13.41 -10.71 21.70
C TRP A 19 -12.62 -11.92 22.26
N TYR A 20 -13.24 -13.10 22.32
CA TYR A 20 -12.63 -14.34 22.82
C TYR A 20 -11.67 -15.03 21.82
N LEU A 21 -11.68 -14.63 20.53
CA LEU A 21 -10.75 -15.13 19.51
C LEU A 21 -9.57 -14.20 19.28
N ARG A 22 -9.63 -12.96 19.80
CA ARG A 22 -8.60 -11.92 19.64
C ARG A 22 -7.19 -12.40 19.96
N TRP A 23 -7.03 -13.21 21.00
CA TRP A 23 -5.71 -13.66 21.44
C TRP A 23 -5.00 -14.52 20.38
N ILE A 24 -5.76 -15.28 19.58
CA ILE A 24 -5.21 -16.08 18.47
C ILE A 24 -4.58 -15.14 17.44
N ASN A 25 -5.30 -14.10 17.03
CA ASN A 25 -4.76 -13.12 16.07
C ASN A 25 -3.55 -12.36 16.61
N LYS A 26 -3.48 -12.10 17.93
CA LYS A 26 -2.27 -11.53 18.54
C LYS A 26 -1.06 -12.46 18.46
N VAL A 27 -1.26 -13.76 18.69
CA VAL A 27 -0.19 -14.76 18.53
C VAL A 27 0.23 -14.86 17.08
N ILE A 28 -0.73 -14.87 16.16
CA ILE A 28 -0.47 -14.85 14.71
C ILE A 28 0.39 -13.64 14.34
N PHE A 29 0.11 -12.44 14.86
CA PHE A 29 0.91 -11.25 14.55
C PHE A 29 2.32 -11.33 15.13
N ALA A 30 2.48 -11.87 16.33
CA ALA A 30 3.79 -12.06 16.94
C ALA A 30 4.68 -13.04 16.16
N ILE A 31 4.08 -14.04 15.51
CA ILE A 31 4.79 -15.03 14.68
C ILE A 31 4.92 -14.57 13.22
N GLY A 32 3.91 -13.84 12.73
CA GLY A 32 3.74 -13.41 11.34
C GLY A 32 4.64 -12.24 10.92
N ASP A 33 5.32 -11.60 11.87
CA ASP A 33 6.37 -10.59 11.59
C ASP A 33 7.64 -11.22 10.98
N ASN A 34 7.65 -12.55 10.80
CA ASN A 34 8.69 -13.26 10.09
C ASN A 34 8.56 -13.07 8.56
N ALA A 35 9.62 -12.55 7.93
CA ALA A 35 9.69 -12.22 6.50
C ALA A 35 9.27 -13.35 5.55
N ARG A 36 9.29 -14.62 5.99
CA ARG A 36 8.84 -15.78 5.20
C ARG A 36 7.35 -15.72 4.81
N PHE A 37 6.48 -15.23 5.70
CA PHE A 37 5.04 -15.12 5.41
C PHE A 37 4.70 -13.94 4.50
N LEU A 38 5.63 -12.98 4.39
CA LEU A 38 5.51 -11.77 3.58
C LEU A 38 6.37 -11.83 2.31
N GLY A 39 7.05 -12.96 2.04
CA GLY A 39 8.01 -13.09 0.95
C GLY A 39 7.44 -12.77 -0.43
N GLY A 40 6.21 -13.23 -0.72
CA GLY A 40 5.51 -12.91 -1.97
C GLY A 40 5.17 -11.42 -2.13
N LEU A 41 5.00 -10.67 -1.02
CA LEU A 41 4.71 -9.24 -1.04
C LEU A 41 5.94 -8.40 -1.39
N LEU A 42 7.12 -8.82 -0.93
CA LEU A 42 8.39 -8.17 -1.28
C LEU A 42 8.65 -8.24 -2.79
N THR A 43 8.29 -9.36 -3.41
CA THR A 43 8.50 -9.61 -4.85
C THR A 43 7.60 -8.74 -5.73
N LEU A 44 6.39 -8.40 -5.28
CA LEU A 44 5.48 -7.51 -6.00
C LEU A 44 6.01 -6.06 -6.04
N SER A 45 6.76 -5.61 -5.03
CA SER A 45 7.34 -4.25 -4.90
C SER A 45 6.37 -3.07 -5.13
N LEU A 46 5.06 -3.31 -5.16
CA LEU A 46 4.01 -2.28 -5.33
C LEU A 46 3.62 -1.60 -4.01
N ILE A 47 3.89 -2.27 -2.89
CA ILE A 47 3.46 -1.83 -1.55
C ILE A 47 4.51 -0.88 -0.98
N HIS A 48 4.05 0.27 -0.50
CA HIS A 48 4.87 1.25 0.21
C HIS A 48 4.90 0.92 1.69
N TYR A 49 3.72 0.55 2.21
CA TYR A 49 3.48 0.30 3.61
C TYR A 49 2.26 -0.61 3.75
N ALA A 50 2.33 -1.57 4.67
CA ALA A 50 1.19 -2.38 5.08
C ALA A 50 1.29 -2.66 6.58
N ARG A 51 0.19 -2.52 7.31
CA ARG A 51 0.16 -2.76 8.75
C ARG A 51 -1.18 -3.30 9.21
N TRP A 52 -1.12 -4.32 10.05
CA TRP A 52 -2.25 -4.80 10.83
C TRP A 52 -2.13 -4.34 12.27
N THR A 53 -3.23 -3.97 12.89
CA THR A 53 -3.29 -3.60 14.32
C THR A 53 -4.64 -3.98 14.88
N ILE A 54 -4.67 -4.48 16.11
CA ILE A 54 -5.92 -4.86 16.79
C ILE A 54 -6.21 -3.84 17.89
N VAL A 55 -7.39 -3.25 17.87
CA VAL A 55 -7.90 -2.34 18.89
C VAL A 55 -9.03 -3.03 19.66
N LYS A 56 -8.91 -3.06 20.98
CA LYS A 56 -9.94 -3.60 21.88
C LYS A 56 -11.03 -2.55 22.14
N PRO A 57 -12.24 -2.97 22.58
CA PRO A 57 -13.29 -2.05 23.01
C PRO A 57 -12.82 -0.90 23.92
N GLY A 58 -12.00 -1.21 24.94
CA GLY A 58 -11.49 -0.22 25.88
C GLY A 58 -10.26 0.59 25.42
N GLU A 59 -9.78 0.39 24.19
CA GLU A 59 -8.61 1.07 23.62
C GLU A 59 -9.00 2.15 22.59
N PHE A 60 -10.30 2.32 22.31
CA PHE A 60 -10.77 3.41 21.46
C PHE A 60 -10.56 4.76 22.16
N PRO A 61 -10.18 5.80 21.40
CA PRO A 61 -9.83 7.09 21.96
C PRO A 61 -11.04 7.73 22.65
N ARG A 62 -10.85 8.10 23.91
CA ARG A 62 -11.77 8.94 24.68
C ARG A 62 -11.01 10.19 25.10
N LEU A 63 -11.21 11.27 24.34
CA LEU A 63 -10.41 12.49 24.49
C LEU A 63 -10.83 13.32 25.71
N ASP A 64 -12.06 13.15 26.18
CA ASP A 64 -12.58 13.85 27.34
C ASP A 64 -13.53 12.97 28.17
N SER A 65 -13.62 13.24 29.47
CA SER A 65 -14.51 12.52 30.40
C SER A 65 -16.01 12.73 30.12
N SER A 66 -16.38 13.83 29.45
CA SER A 66 -17.74 14.11 28.97
C SER A 66 -18.11 13.31 27.73
N GLN A 67 -17.14 12.79 26.97
CA GLN A 67 -17.42 11.98 25.79
C GLN A 67 -18.10 10.67 26.23
N PRO A 68 -19.26 10.31 25.64
CA PRO A 68 -19.92 9.06 25.95
C PRO A 68 -18.99 7.88 25.64
N LYS A 69 -19.04 6.85 26.48
CA LYS A 69 -18.30 5.61 26.21
C LYS A 69 -19.01 4.89 25.08
N GLU A 70 -18.25 4.44 24.09
CA GLU A 70 -18.78 3.57 23.04
C GLU A 70 -19.09 2.18 23.62
N ASP A 71 -20.26 1.63 23.28
CA ASP A 71 -20.60 0.23 23.60
C ASP A 71 -20.17 -0.68 22.44
N ILE A 72 -18.94 -1.17 22.55
CA ILE A 72 -18.29 -1.94 21.49
C ILE A 72 -18.20 -3.41 21.87
N LYS A 73 -18.85 -4.29 21.09
CA LYS A 73 -18.91 -5.74 21.36
C LYS A 73 -17.72 -6.54 20.80
N TYR A 74 -17.02 -6.00 19.81
CA TYR A 74 -15.95 -6.68 19.09
C TYR A 74 -14.59 -6.02 19.37
N SER A 75 -13.51 -6.78 19.23
CA SER A 75 -12.22 -6.18 18.94
C SER A 75 -12.14 -5.92 17.45
N TYR A 76 -11.43 -4.89 17.00
CA TYR A 76 -11.35 -4.56 15.58
C TYR A 76 -9.93 -4.70 15.08
N MET A 77 -9.79 -5.39 13.95
CA MET A 77 -8.55 -5.42 13.19
C MET A 77 -8.57 -4.29 12.18
N PHE A 78 -7.58 -3.42 12.30
CA PHE A 78 -7.29 -2.37 11.36
C PHE A 78 -6.19 -2.86 10.44
N PHE A 79 -6.47 -2.81 9.15
CA PHE A 79 -5.49 -3.01 8.11
C PHE A 79 -5.31 -1.72 7.32
N PHE A 80 -4.08 -1.22 7.30
CA PHE A 80 -3.68 -0.04 6.57
C PHE A 80 -2.70 -0.44 5.48
N SER A 81 -2.93 0.00 4.25
CA SER A 81 -1.97 -0.23 3.17
C SER A 81 -1.88 0.94 2.21
N ASN A 82 -0.66 1.31 1.85
CA ASN A 82 -0.37 2.29 0.79
C ASN A 82 0.40 1.58 -0.32
N PHE A 83 -0.07 1.71 -1.56
CA PHE A 83 0.51 0.99 -2.69
C PHE A 83 0.34 1.73 -4.02
N ASN A 84 1.06 1.27 -5.04
CA ASN A 84 0.88 1.74 -6.41
C ASN A 84 -0.14 0.90 -7.19
N GLY A 85 -0.93 1.57 -8.02
CA GLY A 85 -1.95 0.94 -8.86
C GLY A 85 -3.36 1.08 -8.27
N SER A 86 -4.30 0.41 -8.91
CA SER A 86 -5.70 0.46 -8.50
C SER A 86 -6.05 -0.60 -7.45
N TRP A 87 -7.17 -0.38 -6.77
CA TRP A 87 -7.74 -1.34 -5.81
C TRP A 87 -7.87 -2.76 -6.38
N ALA A 88 -8.50 -2.90 -7.55
CA ALA A 88 -8.70 -4.20 -8.19
C ALA A 88 -7.38 -4.93 -8.46
N GLN A 89 -6.41 -4.22 -9.07
CA GLN A 89 -5.08 -4.78 -9.32
C GLN A 89 -4.37 -5.21 -8.04
N TYR A 90 -4.56 -4.47 -6.97
CA TYR A 90 -3.99 -4.79 -5.67
C TYR A 90 -4.62 -6.04 -5.06
N VAL A 91 -5.96 -6.16 -5.04
CA VAL A 91 -6.64 -7.36 -4.53
C VAL A 91 -6.23 -8.61 -5.31
N ASP A 92 -6.22 -8.51 -6.63
CA ASP A 92 -5.80 -9.59 -7.52
C ASP A 92 -4.37 -10.02 -7.20
N SER A 93 -3.45 -9.05 -7.14
CA SER A 93 -2.04 -9.30 -6.81
C SER A 93 -1.87 -9.91 -5.43
N PHE A 94 -2.63 -9.45 -4.43
CA PHE A 94 -2.56 -9.95 -3.05
C PHE A 94 -3.12 -11.36 -2.90
N SER A 95 -4.28 -11.63 -3.50
CA SER A 95 -4.90 -12.94 -3.50
C SER A 95 -4.03 -13.98 -4.21
N MET A 96 -3.38 -13.59 -5.31
CA MET A 96 -2.49 -14.48 -6.06
C MET A 96 -1.13 -14.70 -5.39
N ALA A 97 -0.51 -13.65 -4.85
CA ALA A 97 0.85 -13.74 -4.35
C ALA A 97 0.95 -14.30 -2.93
N ILE A 98 -0.04 -14.06 -2.05
CA ILE A 98 0.01 -14.49 -0.64
C ILE A 98 -1.34 -14.94 -0.06
N PRO A 99 -2.08 -15.87 -0.70
CA PRO A 99 -3.38 -16.30 -0.20
C PRO A 99 -3.30 -16.89 1.22
N THR A 100 -2.22 -17.63 1.53
CA THR A 100 -1.99 -18.20 2.86
C THR A 100 -1.71 -17.13 3.92
N GLY A 101 -0.94 -16.09 3.58
CA GLY A 101 -0.66 -14.96 4.47
C GLY A 101 -1.94 -14.17 4.80
N LEU A 102 -2.77 -13.88 3.80
CA LEU A 102 -4.06 -13.22 4.01
C LEU A 102 -4.99 -14.02 4.92
N ASN A 103 -5.11 -15.33 4.65
CA ASN A 103 -5.93 -16.22 5.47
C ASN A 103 -5.43 -16.34 6.90
N LEU A 104 -4.12 -16.22 7.10
CA LEU A 104 -3.50 -16.19 8.41
C LEU A 104 -3.85 -14.88 9.15
N PHE A 105 -3.72 -13.72 8.52
CA PHE A 105 -3.97 -12.43 9.19
C PHE A 105 -5.45 -12.15 9.49
N TRP A 106 -6.38 -12.55 8.60
CA TRP A 106 -7.84 -12.46 8.86
C TRP A 106 -8.41 -13.73 9.49
N PHE A 107 -7.56 -14.54 10.12
CA PHE A 107 -8.02 -15.80 10.69
C PHE A 107 -9.09 -15.55 11.75
N LYS A 108 -10.28 -16.11 11.51
CA LYS A 108 -11.45 -16.02 12.40
C LYS A 108 -12.03 -14.61 12.59
N ASP A 109 -11.70 -13.69 11.69
CA ASP A 109 -12.47 -12.46 11.55
C ASP A 109 -13.92 -12.80 11.18
N VAL A 110 -14.85 -11.99 11.69
CA VAL A 110 -16.28 -12.23 11.51
C VAL A 110 -16.61 -12.19 10.01
N LYS A 111 -17.23 -13.27 9.53
CA LYS A 111 -17.66 -13.46 8.13
C LYS A 111 -16.53 -13.43 7.09
N TYR A 112 -15.27 -13.57 7.49
CA TYR A 112 -14.17 -13.62 6.53
C TYR A 112 -14.32 -14.84 5.58
N PRO A 113 -14.41 -14.64 4.25
CA PRO A 113 -14.75 -15.70 3.29
C PRO A 113 -13.53 -16.53 2.83
N LYS A 114 -12.34 -16.26 3.39
CA LYS A 114 -11.02 -16.64 2.85
C LYS A 114 -10.63 -15.77 1.65
N SER A 115 -9.34 -15.76 1.32
CA SER A 115 -8.78 -14.97 0.23
C SER A 115 -9.10 -15.54 -1.16
N VAL A 116 -9.45 -16.83 -1.21
CA VAL A 116 -9.82 -17.55 -2.43
C VAL A 116 -11.15 -18.28 -2.16
N PRO A 117 -12.17 -18.16 -3.03
CA PRO A 117 -12.19 -17.44 -4.32
C PRO A 117 -12.15 -15.91 -4.17
N ILE A 118 -11.69 -15.21 -5.22
CA ILE A 118 -11.38 -13.78 -5.16
C ILE A 118 -12.61 -12.87 -5.03
N ASN A 119 -13.74 -13.22 -5.65
CA ASN A 119 -14.92 -12.35 -5.65
C ASN A 119 -15.49 -12.14 -4.24
N PRO A 120 -15.77 -13.19 -3.44
CA PRO A 120 -16.21 -13.00 -2.05
C PRO A 120 -15.19 -12.23 -1.19
N PHE A 121 -13.89 -12.45 -1.41
CA PHE A 121 -12.85 -11.69 -0.72
C PHE A 121 -12.89 -10.20 -1.08
N HIS A 122 -13.03 -9.89 -2.36
CA HIS A 122 -13.15 -8.51 -2.85
C HIS A 122 -14.38 -7.81 -2.27
N GLU A 123 -15.54 -8.47 -2.27
CA GLU A 123 -16.77 -7.97 -1.63
C GLU A 123 -16.55 -7.73 -0.13
N TYR A 124 -15.99 -8.71 0.57
CA TYR A 124 -15.69 -8.59 2.00
C TYR A 124 -14.80 -7.40 2.31
N ILE A 125 -13.72 -7.18 1.56
CA ILE A 125 -12.87 -6.01 1.81
C ILE A 125 -13.59 -4.71 1.45
N SER A 126 -14.33 -4.68 0.34
CA SER A 126 -15.09 -3.49 -0.09
C SER A 126 -16.13 -3.07 0.96
N ASP A 127 -16.81 -4.02 1.57
CA ASP A 127 -17.82 -3.79 2.62
C ASP A 127 -17.20 -3.29 3.94
N ASN A 128 -15.95 -3.67 4.23
CA ASN A 128 -15.23 -3.30 5.45
C ASN A 128 -14.25 -2.13 5.23
N GLN A 129 -14.19 -1.58 4.02
CA GLN A 129 -13.27 -0.51 3.68
C GLN A 129 -13.80 0.85 4.14
N ILE A 130 -12.95 1.62 4.81
CA ILE A 130 -13.22 3.00 5.17
C ILE A 130 -12.51 3.94 4.19
N TRP A 131 -13.31 4.78 3.53
CA TRP A 131 -12.80 5.77 2.58
C TRP A 131 -12.13 6.93 3.32
N THR A 132 -10.96 7.33 2.80
CA THR A 132 -10.16 8.41 3.36
C THR A 132 -10.73 9.75 2.92
N ASN A 133 -10.93 10.66 3.87
CA ASN A 133 -11.30 12.05 3.58
C ASN A 133 -10.12 12.85 3.00
N HIS A 134 -8.93 12.69 3.59
CA HIS A 134 -7.70 13.37 3.19
C HIS A 134 -6.52 12.40 3.13
N TYR A 135 -5.96 12.21 1.94
CA TYR A 135 -4.74 11.44 1.73
C TYR A 135 -3.66 12.31 1.09
N TYR A 136 -2.48 12.32 1.71
CA TYR A 136 -1.34 13.11 1.25
C TYR A 136 -0.20 12.17 0.85
N SER A 137 0.39 12.45 -0.32
CA SER A 137 1.62 11.84 -0.78
C SER A 137 2.63 12.94 -1.08
N ALA A 138 3.84 12.82 -0.55
CA ALA A 138 4.93 13.76 -0.82
C ALA A 138 5.43 13.65 -2.28
N TYR A 139 5.23 12.50 -2.92
CA TYR A 139 5.66 12.23 -4.29
C TYR A 139 4.49 11.67 -5.11
N PRO A 140 3.43 12.46 -5.37
CA PRO A 140 2.23 11.96 -6.04
C PRO A 140 2.53 11.46 -7.46
N MET A 141 3.60 11.94 -8.09
CA MET A 141 3.98 11.56 -9.45
C MET A 141 4.96 10.38 -9.52
N ALA A 142 5.27 9.76 -8.37
CA ALA A 142 6.26 8.70 -8.25
C ALA A 142 5.66 7.43 -7.65
N THR A 143 6.07 6.28 -8.17
CA THR A 143 5.89 4.99 -7.51
C THR A 143 6.94 4.79 -6.42
N SER A 144 6.75 3.81 -5.52
CA SER A 144 7.82 3.43 -4.58
C SER A 144 9.06 2.95 -5.32
N ASN A 145 8.89 2.31 -6.47
CA ASN A 145 9.98 1.89 -7.33
C ASN A 145 10.68 3.09 -7.96
N ASP A 146 9.95 4.10 -8.44
CA ASP A 146 10.54 5.34 -8.98
C ASP A 146 11.45 6.01 -7.93
N VAL A 147 11.00 6.08 -6.68
CA VAL A 147 11.80 6.65 -5.56
C VAL A 147 13.04 5.80 -5.27
N LYS A 148 12.92 4.47 -5.27
CA LYS A 148 14.06 3.55 -5.09
C LYS A 148 15.08 3.69 -6.24
N SER A 149 14.60 3.75 -7.47
CA SER A 149 15.41 3.95 -8.68
C SER A 149 16.12 5.30 -8.68
N ALA A 150 15.43 6.38 -8.30
CA ALA A 150 16.05 7.70 -8.14
C ALA A 150 17.20 7.69 -7.13
N LYS A 151 17.08 6.95 -6.02
CA LYS A 151 18.19 6.78 -5.05
C LYS A 151 19.37 6.05 -5.67
N LYS A 152 19.15 5.00 -6.48
CA LYS A 152 20.22 4.29 -7.19
C LYS A 152 20.91 5.21 -8.18
N VAL A 153 20.15 5.93 -9.00
CA VAL A 153 20.68 6.91 -9.97
C VAL A 153 21.54 7.94 -9.26
N LYS A 154 21.04 8.55 -8.17
CA LYS A 154 21.80 9.52 -7.37
C LYS A 154 23.12 8.94 -6.86
N ASN A 155 23.10 7.75 -6.28
CA ASN A 155 24.29 7.10 -5.74
C ASN A 155 25.30 6.79 -6.86
N ALA A 156 24.82 6.27 -7.99
CA ALA A 156 25.66 5.95 -9.14
C ALA A 156 26.30 7.21 -9.76
N LEU A 157 25.57 8.33 -9.83
CA LEU A 157 26.13 9.62 -10.24
C LEU A 157 27.21 10.11 -9.27
N HIS A 158 27.01 10.00 -7.96
CA HIS A 158 28.04 10.39 -6.98
C HIS A 158 29.33 9.60 -7.15
N VAL A 159 29.24 8.30 -7.41
CA VAL A 159 30.41 7.45 -7.69
C VAL A 159 31.05 7.85 -9.02
N PHE A 160 30.24 8.00 -10.08
CA PHE A 160 30.71 8.40 -11.39
C PHE A 160 31.48 9.73 -11.38
N ILE A 161 30.98 10.75 -10.68
CA ILE A 161 31.63 12.07 -10.57
C ILE A 161 33.04 11.92 -9.96
N LYS A 162 33.17 11.15 -8.88
CA LYS A 162 34.48 10.90 -8.24
C LYS A 162 35.42 10.14 -9.17
N ASP A 163 34.92 9.12 -9.85
CA ASP A 163 35.73 8.28 -10.71
C ASP A 163 36.17 9.00 -12.00
N THR A 164 35.50 10.10 -12.37
CA THR A 164 35.76 10.81 -13.63
C THR A 164 36.40 12.19 -13.48
N GLU A 165 36.68 12.64 -12.26
CA GLU A 165 37.21 13.98 -11.96
C GLU A 165 38.47 14.33 -12.77
N LYS A 166 39.33 13.35 -13.05
CA LYS A 166 40.58 13.49 -13.82
C LYS A 166 40.59 12.70 -15.13
N ALA A 167 39.44 12.24 -15.60
CA ALA A 167 39.34 11.44 -16.81
C ALA A 167 39.58 12.30 -18.07
N THR A 168 40.25 11.74 -19.07
CA THR A 168 40.30 12.35 -20.41
C THR A 168 38.90 12.33 -21.06
N PRO A 169 38.62 13.15 -22.09
CA PRO A 169 37.33 13.15 -22.77
C PRO A 169 36.89 11.77 -23.28
N ALA A 170 37.83 10.98 -23.82
CA ALA A 170 37.54 9.63 -24.31
C ALA A 170 37.19 8.65 -23.17
N GLU A 171 37.90 8.73 -22.05
CA GLU A 171 37.62 7.90 -20.87
C GLU A 171 36.29 8.29 -20.22
N PHE A 172 36.00 9.58 -20.13
CA PHE A 172 34.72 10.09 -19.65
C PHE A 172 33.58 9.53 -20.49
N GLN A 173 33.65 9.65 -21.83
CA GLN A 173 32.61 9.17 -22.73
C GLN A 173 32.36 7.66 -22.57
N LYS A 174 33.44 6.86 -22.50
CA LYS A 174 33.33 5.41 -22.28
C LYS A 174 32.63 5.06 -20.96
N ARG A 175 33.00 5.75 -19.87
CA ARG A 175 32.42 5.53 -18.54
C ARG A 175 30.99 6.05 -18.45
N TYR A 176 30.69 7.17 -19.09
CA TYR A 176 29.35 7.74 -19.15
C TYR A 176 28.37 6.81 -19.89
N ASN A 177 28.77 6.27 -21.04
CA ASN A 177 27.96 5.30 -21.77
C ASN A 177 27.68 4.05 -20.92
N ARG A 178 28.68 3.56 -20.17
CA ARG A 178 28.50 2.44 -19.24
C ARG A 178 27.52 2.79 -18.11
N LEU A 179 27.62 4.00 -17.54
CA LEU A 179 26.70 4.48 -16.52
C LEU A 179 25.25 4.47 -17.05
N LEU A 180 25.02 5.01 -18.25
CA LEU A 180 23.69 5.05 -18.86
C LEU A 180 23.12 3.65 -19.12
N ILE A 181 23.93 2.73 -19.66
CA ILE A 181 23.52 1.34 -19.89
C ILE A 181 23.13 0.67 -18.56
N ASN A 182 23.89 0.90 -17.50
CA ASN A 182 23.62 0.32 -16.19
C ASN A 182 22.36 0.90 -15.53
N LEU A 183 22.04 2.18 -15.79
CA LEU A 183 20.91 2.88 -15.19
C LEU A 183 19.64 2.89 -16.06
N GLN A 184 19.65 2.28 -17.25
CA GLN A 184 18.56 2.39 -18.23
C GLN A 184 17.16 2.02 -17.68
N HIS A 185 17.08 1.10 -16.71
CA HIS A 185 15.81 0.68 -16.09
C HIS A 185 15.42 1.49 -14.85
N ASP A 186 16.28 2.40 -14.40
CA ASP A 186 16.07 3.24 -13.21
C ASP A 186 15.78 4.72 -13.59
N LEU A 187 15.70 5.05 -14.89
CA LEU A 187 15.31 6.37 -15.40
C LEU A 187 13.79 6.48 -15.55
N CYS A 188 13.10 6.56 -14.42
CA CYS A 188 11.64 6.53 -14.36
C CYS A 188 10.97 7.85 -14.78
N GLN A 189 9.73 7.76 -15.26
CA GLN A 189 8.92 8.92 -15.65
C GLN A 189 8.09 9.46 -14.47
N MET A 190 8.34 10.71 -14.08
CA MET A 190 7.62 11.45 -13.03
C MET A 190 6.35 12.12 -13.58
N ALA A 191 5.45 11.32 -14.16
CA ALA A 191 4.18 11.76 -14.76
C ALA A 191 2.98 11.07 -14.09
N PRO A 192 1.75 11.56 -14.25
CA PRO A 192 0.58 10.79 -13.84
C PRO A 192 0.60 9.45 -14.59
N THR A 193 0.33 8.34 -13.90
CA THR A 193 0.01 7.09 -14.60
C THR A 193 -1.31 7.28 -15.34
N PRO A 194 -1.45 6.72 -16.56
CA PRO A 194 -2.76 6.67 -17.21
C PRO A 194 -3.75 5.98 -16.27
N ILE A 195 -5.01 6.41 -16.30
CA ILE A 195 -6.09 5.83 -15.49
C ILE A 195 -6.23 4.36 -15.89
N VAL A 196 -5.65 3.43 -15.13
CA VAL A 196 -5.58 2.01 -15.54
C VAL A 196 -6.82 1.22 -15.08
N SER A 197 -7.76 1.84 -14.37
CA SER A 197 -8.94 1.11 -13.87
C SER A 197 -10.25 1.89 -13.80
N LEU A 198 -11.34 1.14 -13.94
CA LEU A 198 -12.73 1.59 -13.81
C LEU A 198 -13.02 2.28 -12.48
N ALA A 199 -12.29 1.95 -11.41
CA ALA A 199 -12.45 2.60 -10.10
C ALA A 199 -11.98 4.07 -10.15
N GLU A 200 -10.97 4.37 -10.95
CA GLU A 200 -10.42 5.71 -11.11
C GLU A 200 -11.28 6.54 -12.10
N ALA A 201 -11.90 5.88 -13.08
CA ALA A 201 -13.01 6.45 -13.85
C ALA A 201 -14.24 6.75 -12.95
N ALA A 202 -14.61 5.87 -12.02
CA ALA A 202 -15.70 6.07 -11.07
C ALA A 202 -15.42 7.22 -10.08
N ILE A 203 -14.17 7.37 -9.64
CA ILE A 203 -13.73 8.52 -8.82
C ILE A 203 -13.82 9.82 -9.63
N THR A 204 -13.40 9.81 -10.90
CA THR A 204 -13.52 10.95 -11.80
C THR A 204 -14.99 11.32 -12.05
N ASN A 205 -15.87 10.32 -12.21
CA ASN A 205 -17.31 10.53 -12.36
C ASN A 205 -17.96 11.05 -11.07
N ARG A 206 -17.59 10.53 -9.90
CA ARG A 206 -18.03 11.09 -8.60
C ARG A 206 -17.60 12.55 -8.44
N ARG A 207 -16.37 12.91 -8.87
CA ARG A 207 -15.90 14.31 -8.87
C ARG A 207 -16.76 15.19 -9.77
N LYS A 208 -17.10 14.72 -10.98
CA LYS A 208 -17.97 15.44 -11.92
C LYS A 208 -19.39 15.65 -11.36
N ASN A 209 -19.92 14.68 -10.63
CA ASN A 209 -21.28 14.79 -10.07
C ASN A 209 -21.32 15.74 -8.87
N HIS A 210 -20.37 15.65 -7.93
CA HIS A 210 -20.28 16.58 -6.81
C HIS A 210 -20.00 18.03 -7.21
N ALA A 211 -19.32 18.26 -8.34
CA ALA A 211 -19.08 19.61 -8.86
C ALA A 211 -20.30 20.20 -9.59
N LYS A 212 -21.34 19.41 -9.87
CA LYS A 212 -22.60 19.87 -10.48
C LYS A 212 -23.69 20.17 -9.44
N GLU A 213 -23.50 19.71 -8.20
CA GLU A 213 -24.45 19.87 -7.09
C GLU A 213 -24.13 21.06 -6.18
N ASN A 214 -23.01 21.76 -6.44
CA ASN A 214 -22.63 23.04 -5.83
C ASN A 214 -22.62 24.13 -6.91
#